data_AF-A0A6I1VT53-F1
#
_entry.id   AF-A0A6I1VT53-F1
#
_cell.length_a   1.000
_cell.length_b   1.000
_cell.length_c   1.000
_cell.angle_alpha   90.00
_cell.angle_beta   90.00
_cell.angle_gamma   90.00
#
_symmetry.space_group_name_H-M   'P 1'
#
loop_
_entity.id
_entity.type
_entity.pdbx_description
1 polymer ?
#
loop_
_entity_poly.entity_id
_entity_poly.type
_entity_poly.pdbx_seq_one_letter_code
_entity_poly.pdbx_strand_id
1 'polypeptide(L)' 'QVLNTDGQAIKGLYAAGTDMASIMGGYYPAGGINLGPALTFGYIAGRHMAGVTQYE' A
#
# COMPACT_ATOMS: atom_id res chain seq x y z
N GLN A 1 3.77 3.40 -2.85
CA GLN A 1 4.80 4.40 -2.49
C GLN A 1 4.09 5.58 -1.86
N VAL A 2 4.72 6.25 -0.90
CA VAL A 2 4.18 7.50 -0.33
C VAL A 2 4.36 8.63 -1.35
N LEU A 3 3.38 9.52 -1.45
CA LEU A 3 3.42 10.68 -2.34
C LEU A 3 3.75 11.95 -1.54
N ASN A 4 4.50 12.87 -2.13
CA ASN A 4 4.67 14.22 -1.62
C ASN A 4 3.45 15.11 -1.96
N THR A 5 3.50 16.38 -1.58
CA THR A 5 2.42 17.36 -1.83
C THR A 5 2.15 17.62 -3.30
N ASP A 6 3.12 17.35 -4.18
CA ASP A 6 2.99 17.50 -5.63
C ASP A 6 2.51 16.21 -6.32
N GLY A 7 2.14 15.19 -5.55
CA GLY A 7 1.69 13.89 -6.07
C GLY A 7 2.82 12.99 -6.58
N GLN A 8 4.08 13.34 -6.33
CA GLN A 8 5.24 12.56 -6.77
C GLN A 8 5.62 11.53 -5.71
N ALA A 9 6.01 10.34 -6.16
CA ALA A 9 6.47 9.30 -5.25
C ALA A 9 7.77 9.69 -4.53
N ILE A 10 7.77 9.61 -3.21
CA ILE A 10 8.96 9.77 -2.39
C ILE A 10 9.78 8.49 -2.50
N LYS A 11 10.97 8.60 -3.11
CA LYS A 11 11.85 7.45 -3.37
C LYS A 11 12.21 6.75 -2.05
N GLY A 12 11.99 5.43 -2.02
CA GLY A 12 12.32 4.59 -0.87
C GLY A 12 11.28 4.59 0.26
N LEU A 13 10.23 5.42 0.19
CA LEU A 13 9.21 5.49 1.24
C LEU A 13 7.91 4.79 0.83
N TYR A 14 7.42 3.92 1.71
CA TYR A 14 6.20 3.13 1.52
C TYR A 14 5.37 3.18 2.80
N ALA A 15 4.05 3.16 2.61
CA ALA A 15 3.07 2.99 3.68
C ALA A 15 2.09 1.89 3.22
N ALA A 16 1.61 1.10 4.17
CA ALA A 16 0.62 0.05 3.96
C ALA A 16 -0.24 -0.08 5.22
N GLY A 17 -1.38 -0.76 5.11
CA GLY A 17 -2.29 -0.97 6.22
C GLY A 17 -2.90 0.32 6.76
N THR A 18 -2.88 0.52 8.07
CA THR A 18 -3.53 1.67 8.71
C THR A 18 -2.76 2.97 8.58
N ASP A 19 -1.48 2.92 8.19
CA ASP A 19 -0.65 4.11 7.98
C ASP A 19 -0.88 4.78 6.61
N MET A 20 -1.47 4.07 5.65
CA MET A 20 -1.84 4.63 4.35
C MET A 20 -3.29 5.16 4.37
N ALA A 21 -3.58 6.10 3.46
CA ALA A 21 -4.96 6.50 3.21
C ALA A 21 -5.81 5.27 2.85
N SER A 22 -6.94 5.09 3.54
CA SER A 22 -7.83 3.97 3.28
C SER A 22 -8.35 4.02 1.85
N ILE A 23 -8.17 2.93 1.11
CA ILE A 23 -8.71 2.78 -0.26
C ILE A 23 -10.24 2.81 -0.28
N MET A 24 -10.89 2.67 0.87
CA MET A 24 -12.34 2.75 1.03
C MET A 24 -12.81 4.13 1.51
N GLY A 25 -11.91 5.12 1.63
CA GLY A 25 -12.28 6.50 1.95
C GLY A 25 -12.94 6.67 3.32
N GLY A 26 -12.66 5.78 4.29
CA GLY A 26 -13.28 5.78 5.61
C GLY A 26 -14.58 4.98 5.73
N TYR A 27 -15.09 4.39 4.64
CA TYR A 27 -16.22 3.48 4.69
C TYR A 27 -15.79 2.08 5.17
N TYR A 28 -16.67 1.37 5.89
CA TYR A 28 -16.43 0.00 6.38
C TYR A 28 -17.36 -1.00 5.66
N PRO A 29 -17.01 -1.46 4.45
CA PRO A 29 -17.91 -2.29 3.63
C PRO A 29 -18.09 -3.71 4.17
N ALA A 30 -17.07 -4.26 4.84
CA ALA A 30 -17.09 -5.61 5.40
C ALA A 30 -15.99 -5.79 6.46
N GLY A 31 -16.12 -6.86 7.25
CA GLY A 31 -15.03 -7.34 8.09
C GLY A 31 -13.76 -7.62 7.26
N GLY A 32 -12.59 -7.27 7.80
CA GLY A 32 -11.31 -7.50 7.13
C GLY A 32 -10.80 -6.36 6.24
N ILE A 33 -11.50 -5.23 6.21
CA ILE A 33 -11.12 -4.04 5.42
C ILE A 33 -9.71 -3.51 5.71
N ASN A 34 -9.16 -3.73 6.90
CA ASN A 34 -7.80 -3.32 7.25
C ASN A 34 -6.79 -4.41 6.85
N LEU A 35 -7.06 -5.65 7.24
CA LEU A 35 -6.12 -6.76 7.07
C LEU A 35 -5.92 -7.12 5.59
N GLY A 36 -6.99 -7.19 4.80
CA GLY A 36 -6.91 -7.54 3.38
C GLY A 36 -5.98 -6.57 2.63
N PRO A 37 -6.30 -5.26 2.59
CA PRO A 37 -5.44 -4.24 2.00
C PRO A 37 -4.05 -4.18 2.62
N ALA A 38 -3.90 -4.32 3.93
CA ALA A 38 -2.57 -4.32 4.57
C ALA A 38 -1.67 -5.43 4.00
N LEU A 39 -2.18 -6.66 3.91
CA LEU A 39 -1.44 -7.80 3.36
C LEU A 39 -1.17 -7.61 1.86
N THR A 40 -2.18 -7.21 1.10
CA THR A 40 -2.06 -7.00 -0.35
C THR A 40 -1.04 -5.91 -0.68
N PHE A 41 -1.18 -4.72 -0.11
CA PHE A 41 -0.25 -3.62 -0.41
C PHE A 41 1.11 -3.80 0.26
N GLY A 42 1.19 -4.50 1.40
CA GLY A 42 2.46 -4.90 2.01
C GLY A 42 3.26 -5.81 1.07
N TYR A 43 2.62 -6.83 0.48
CA TYR A 43 3.24 -7.71 -0.52
C TYR A 43 3.70 -6.93 -1.75
N ILE A 44 2.84 -6.08 -2.32
CA ILE A 44 3.18 -5.26 -3.48
C ILE A 44 4.35 -4.32 -3.18
N ALA A 45 4.34 -3.66 -2.02
CA ALA A 45 5.43 -2.78 -1.59
C ALA A 45 6.75 -3.55 -1.44
N GLY A 46 6.73 -4.72 -0.79
CA GLY A 46 7.89 -5.59 -0.63
C GLY A 46 8.51 -5.99 -1.97
N ARG A 47 7.67 -6.43 -2.91
CA ARG A 47 8.13 -6.79 -4.25
C ARG A 47 8.70 -5.61 -5.03
N HIS A 48 8.05 -4.46 -4.96
CA HIS A 48 8.53 -3.25 -5.60
C HIS A 48 9.88 -2.82 -5.02
N MET A 49 10.05 -2.87 -3.69
CA MET A 49 11.33 -2.60 -3.02
C MET A 49 12.44 -3.55 -3.45
N ALA A 50 12.13 -4.84 -3.59
CA ALA A 50 13.08 -5.87 -3.99
C ALA A 50 13.34 -5.93 -5.51
N GLY A 51 12.65 -5.13 -6.33
CA GLY A 51 12.79 -5.18 -7.79
C GLY A 51 12.24 -6.47 -8.42
N VAL A 52 11.33 -7.17 -7.74
CA VAL A 52 10.79 -8.47 -8.19
C VAL A 52 9.71 -8.27 -9.24
N THR A 53 10.06 -8.42 -10.51
CA THR A 53 9.14 -8.25 -11.65
C THR A 53 8.53 -9.55 -12.17
N GLN A 54 9.10 -10.71 -11.82
CA GLN A 54 8.62 -12.02 -12.23
C GLN A 54 7.74 -12.64 -11.14
N TYR A 55 6.71 -13.37 -11.55
CA TYR A 55 5.93 -14.23 -10.65
C TYR A 55 6.49 -15.65 -10.73
N GLU A 56 6.42 -16.39 -9.62
CA GLU A 56 6.72 -17.83 -9.57
C GLU A 56 5.77 -18.64 -10.46
#